data_AF-A0A2R7KMS4-F1
#
_entry.id   AF-A0A2R7KMS4-F1
#
_cell.length_a   1.000
_cell.length_b   1.000
_cell.length_c   1.000
_cell.angle_alpha   90.00
_cell.angle_beta   90.00
_cell.angle_gamma   90.00
#
_symmetry.space_group_name_H-M   'P 1'
#
loop_
_entity.id
_entity.type
_entity.pdbx_description
1 polymer ?
#
loop_
_entity_poly.entity_id
_entity_poly.type
_entity_poly.pdbx_seq_one_letter_code
_entity_poly.pdbx_strand_id
1 'polypeptide(L)'
;MSFIEEESCDPFLQDQIHLYPDQLVVDAIEVLLEYDGEFLPVYQHNKCVGRVYLSELLWFVTCHDPKYNLLFHKLNFDLESAVKVMKKSI
;
A
#
# COMPACT_ATOMS: atom_id res chain seq x y z
N MET A 1 13.39 2.37 8.41
CA MET A 1 12.66 3.46 7.72
C MET A 1 11.19 3.22 7.96
N SER A 2 10.51 4.18 8.60
CA SER A 2 9.14 4.06 9.10
C SER A 2 8.18 4.73 8.11
N PHE A 3 7.40 3.93 7.40
CA PHE A 3 6.57 4.37 6.26
C PHE A 3 5.13 4.70 6.61
N ILE A 4 4.91 5.33 7.77
CA ILE A 4 3.71 6.15 7.96
C ILE A 4 4.22 7.41 8.65
N GLU A 5 4.71 8.34 7.84
CA GLU A 5 4.73 9.73 8.28
C GLU A 5 3.27 10.19 8.29
N GLU A 6 2.78 10.66 9.44
CA GLU A 6 1.58 11.50 9.53
C GLU A 6 1.85 12.87 8.85
N GLU A 7 2.46 12.88 7.67
CA GLU A 7 2.44 14.07 6.83
C GLU A 7 1.04 14.14 6.24
N SER A 8 0.31 15.19 6.63
CA SER A 8 -1.03 15.46 6.11
C SER A 8 -0.97 15.36 4.59
N CYS A 9 -1.69 14.40 4.02
CA CYS A 9 -1.89 14.41 2.57
C CYS A 9 -2.45 15.76 2.21
N ASP A 10 -1.77 16.42 1.27
CA ASP A 10 -2.13 17.75 0.82
C ASP A 10 -3.64 17.78 0.53
N PRO A 11 -4.43 18.72 1.10
CA PRO A 11 -5.85 18.83 0.84
C PRO A 11 -6.19 18.97 -0.67
N PHE A 12 -5.23 19.32 -1.52
CA PHE A 12 -5.39 19.27 -2.99
C PHE A 12 -5.46 17.86 -3.59
N LEU A 13 -5.20 16.79 -2.81
CA LEU A 13 -5.28 15.40 -3.23
C LEU A 13 -6.70 14.79 -3.09
N GLN A 14 -7.69 15.53 -2.58
CA GLN A 14 -9.04 15.02 -2.40
C GLN A 14 -9.74 14.60 -3.71
N ASP A 15 -9.35 15.22 -4.83
CA ASP A 15 -9.83 14.89 -6.17
C ASP A 15 -8.89 13.92 -6.93
N GLN A 16 -7.84 13.40 -6.28
CA GLN A 16 -6.94 12.42 -6.87
C GLN A 16 -7.38 10.99 -6.59
N ILE A 17 -7.00 10.09 -7.50
CA ILE A 17 -7.10 8.65 -7.32
C ILE A 17 -6.43 8.28 -5.99
N HIS A 18 -7.10 7.46 -5.20
CA HIS A 18 -6.65 7.05 -3.88
C HIS A 18 -7.02 5.59 -3.64
N LEU A 19 -6.34 5.00 -2.66
CA LEU A 19 -6.54 3.62 -2.24
C LEU A 19 -7.27 3.57 -0.89
N TYR A 20 -7.83 2.41 -0.56
CA TYR A 20 -8.44 2.14 0.75
C TYR A 20 -7.67 1.06 1.51
N PRO A 21 -7.59 1.11 2.85
CA PRO A 21 -6.83 0.14 3.65
C PRO A 21 -7.25 -1.32 3.45
N ASP A 22 -8.52 -1.56 3.14
CA ASP A 22 -9.14 -2.87 2.90
C ASP A 22 -9.00 -3.36 1.46
N GLN A 23 -8.45 -2.54 0.56
CA GLN A 23 -8.16 -2.92 -0.82
C GLN A 23 -7.02 -3.93 -0.88
N LEU A 24 -7.12 -4.90 -1.82
CA LEU A 24 -6.10 -5.91 -1.98
C LEU A 24 -4.81 -5.34 -2.57
N VAL A 25 -3.68 -5.96 -2.25
CA VAL A 25 -2.36 -5.60 -2.80
C VAL A 25 -2.36 -5.70 -4.33
N VAL A 26 -3.02 -6.72 -4.91
CA VAL A 26 -3.14 -6.83 -6.37
C VAL A 26 -3.88 -5.65 -6.98
N ASP A 27 -5.04 -5.28 -6.42
CA ASP A 27 -5.85 -4.17 -6.91
C ASP A 27 -5.08 -2.85 -6.77
N ALA A 28 -4.33 -2.66 -5.68
CA ALA A 28 -3.53 -1.47 -5.46
C ALA A 28 -2.38 -1.35 -6.47
N ILE A 29 -1.72 -2.46 -6.81
CA ILE A 29 -0.69 -2.49 -7.85
C ILE A 29 -1.30 -2.16 -9.22
N GLU A 30 -2.46 -2.71 -9.55
CA GLU A 30 -3.16 -2.42 -10.81
C GLU A 30 -3.45 -0.91 -10.93
N VAL A 31 -4.04 -0.28 -9.91
CA VAL A 31 -4.34 1.15 -9.94
C VAL A 31 -3.07 2.01 -10.06
N LEU A 32 -1.99 1.65 -9.36
CA LEU A 32 -0.70 2.35 -9.47
C LEU A 32 -0.11 2.28 -10.88
N LEU A 33 -0.19 1.11 -11.52
CA LEU A 33 0.30 0.90 -12.89
C LEU A 33 -0.57 1.62 -13.93
N GLU A 34 -1.89 1.62 -13.75
CA GLU A 34 -2.81 2.34 -14.66
C GLU A 34 -2.63 3.85 -14.60
N TYR A 35 -2.31 4.38 -13.41
CA TYR A 35 -2.11 5.82 -13.22
C TYR A 35 -0.67 6.28 -13.54
N ASP A 36 0.25 5.36 -13.84
CA ASP A 36 1.70 5.62 -13.97
C ASP A 36 2.26 6.38 -12.75
N GLY A 37 1.71 6.08 -11.57
CA GLY A 37 2.00 6.77 -10.31
C GLY A 37 3.06 6.03 -9.50
N GLU A 38 4.04 6.77 -8.95
CA GLU A 38 5.03 6.18 -8.03
C GLU A 38 4.39 5.77 -6.68
N PHE A 39 3.39 6.53 -6.24
CA PHE A 39 2.63 6.29 -5.01
C PHE A 39 1.19 6.78 -5.15
N LEU A 40 0.32 6.26 -4.28
CA LEU A 40 -1.04 6.76 -4.09
C LEU A 40 -1.33 7.01 -2.61
N PRO A 41 -2.13 8.03 -2.29
CA PRO A 41 -2.60 8.24 -0.92
C PRO A 41 -3.61 7.15 -0.54
N VAL A 42 -3.61 6.78 0.74
CA VAL A 42 -4.57 5.84 1.33
C VAL A 42 -5.54 6.61 2.21
N TYR A 43 -6.84 6.44 1.97
CA TYR A 43 -7.89 7.13 2.70
C TYR A 43 -8.75 6.17 3.51
N GLN A 44 -9.11 6.58 4.72
CA GLN A 44 -10.07 5.89 5.57
C GLN A 44 -11.05 6.91 6.15
N HIS A 45 -12.35 6.71 5.97
CA HIS A 45 -13.39 7.65 6.42
C HIS A 45 -13.14 9.11 5.98
N ASN A 46 -12.80 9.33 4.71
CA ASN A 46 -12.45 10.65 4.12
C ASN A 46 -11.23 11.34 4.75
N LYS A 47 -10.43 10.63 5.56
CA LYS A 47 -9.16 11.12 6.09
C LYS A 47 -8.02 10.36 5.42
N CYS A 48 -7.02 11.08 4.94
CA CYS A 48 -5.80 10.43 4.50
C CYS A 48 -5.06 9.83 5.71
N VAL A 49 -4.73 8.54 5.63
CA VAL A 49 -4.05 7.78 6.69
C VAL A 49 -2.62 7.41 6.32
N GLY A 50 -2.19 7.73 5.09
CA GLY A 50 -0.82 7.52 4.62
C GLY A 50 -0.73 7.52 3.10
N ARG A 51 0.40 7.03 2.60
CA ARG A 51 0.66 6.78 1.18
C ARG A 51 1.30 5.41 1.03
N VAL A 52 1.10 4.78 -0.13
CA VAL A 52 1.71 3.49 -0.47
C VAL A 52 2.46 3.66 -1.77
N TYR A 53 3.73 3.25 -1.78
CA TYR A 53 4.57 3.27 -2.97
C TYR A 53 4.48 1.94 -3.73
N LEU A 54 4.52 2.01 -5.06
CA LEU A 54 4.58 0.80 -5.90
C LEU A 54 5.81 -0.05 -5.55
N SER A 55 6.94 0.58 -5.29
CA SER A 55 8.18 -0.10 -4.91
C SER A 55 8.06 -0.91 -3.62
N GLU A 56 7.29 -0.44 -2.63
CA GLU A 56 7.04 -1.14 -1.37
C GLU A 56 6.13 -2.34 -1.57
N LEU A 57 5.08 -2.21 -2.39
CA LEU A 57 4.20 -3.32 -2.73
C LEU A 57 4.95 -4.40 -3.52
N LEU A 58 5.77 -3.99 -4.48
CA LEU A 58 6.64 -4.91 -5.25
C LEU A 58 7.65 -5.61 -4.34
N TRP A 59 8.24 -4.88 -3.38
CA TRP A 59 9.11 -5.49 -2.37
C TRP A 59 8.34 -6.49 -1.50
N PHE A 60 7.14 -6.14 -1.03
CA PHE A 60 6.32 -7.03 -0.22
C PHE A 60 5.97 -8.33 -0.96
N VAL A 61 5.58 -8.26 -2.24
CA VAL A 61 5.23 -9.48 -2.99
C VAL A 61 6.46 -10.34 -3.30
N THR A 62 7.64 -9.73 -3.51
CA THR A 62 8.88 -10.44 -3.90
C THR A 62 9.78 -10.83 -2.74
N CYS A 63 9.63 -10.25 -1.54
CA CYS A 63 10.50 -10.57 -0.41
C CYS A 63 10.34 -12.04 0.02
N HIS A 64 11.43 -12.71 0.41
CA HIS A 64 11.33 -14.08 0.88
C HIS A 64 10.88 -14.09 2.36
N ASP A 65 9.63 -14.46 2.62
CA ASP A 65 9.09 -14.63 3.99
C ASP A 65 8.70 -16.10 4.19
N PRO A 66 9.38 -16.83 5.11
CA PRO A 66 9.13 -18.26 5.34
C PRO A 66 7.68 -18.58 5.77
N LYS A 67 6.90 -17.61 6.26
CA LYS A 67 5.47 -17.78 6.57
C LYS A 67 4.55 -17.53 5.36
N TYR A 68 4.95 -16.67 4.42
CA TYR A 68 4.10 -16.21 3.32
C TYR A 68 4.77 -16.41 1.96
N ASN A 69 5.34 -17.59 1.73
CA ASN A 69 6.20 -17.85 0.58
C ASN A 69 5.48 -17.89 -0.78
N LEU A 70 4.15 -18.00 -0.81
CA LEU A 70 3.42 -18.08 -2.08
C LEU A 70 2.97 -16.68 -2.51
N LEU A 71 3.37 -16.29 -3.72
CA LEU A 71 3.06 -15.00 -4.33
C LEU A 71 1.57 -14.66 -4.27
N PHE A 72 0.70 -15.63 -4.59
CA PHE A 72 -0.74 -15.44 -4.60
C PHE A 72 -1.34 -15.19 -3.22
N HIS A 73 -0.69 -15.62 -2.13
CA HIS A 73 -1.14 -15.26 -0.80
C HIS A 73 -0.88 -13.78 -0.55
N LYS A 74 0.31 -13.29 -0.87
CA LYS A 74 0.72 -11.90 -0.67
C LYS A 74 -0.11 -10.92 -1.51
N LEU A 75 -0.45 -11.29 -2.74
CA LEU A 75 -1.33 -10.49 -3.60
C LEU A 75 -2.76 -10.33 -3.03
N ASN A 76 -3.21 -11.29 -2.22
CA ASN A 76 -4.53 -11.28 -1.58
C ASN A 76 -4.53 -10.66 -0.17
N PHE A 77 -3.43 -10.03 0.27
CA PHE A 77 -3.47 -9.23 1.50
C PHE A 77 -4.22 -7.93 1.23
N ASP A 78 -5.00 -7.46 2.20
CA ASP A 78 -5.38 -6.06 2.24
C ASP A 78 -4.15 -5.17 2.58
N LEU A 79 -4.18 -3.90 2.18
CA LEU A 79 -3.08 -2.97 2.40
C LEU A 79 -2.73 -2.80 3.88
N GLU A 80 -3.72 -2.77 4.77
CA GLU A 80 -3.49 -2.63 6.20
C GLU A 80 -2.67 -3.82 6.76
N SER A 81 -3.06 -5.03 6.39
CA SER A 81 -2.39 -6.28 6.76
C SER A 81 -0.99 -6.37 6.15
N ALA A 82 -0.83 -5.99 4.88
CA ALA A 82 0.47 -5.97 4.22
C ALA A 82 1.44 -5.04 4.95
N VAL A 83 1.01 -3.81 5.27
CA VAL A 83 1.81 -2.84 6.04
C VAL A 83 2.16 -3.38 7.43
N LYS A 84 1.22 -4.05 8.12
CA LYS A 84 1.48 -4.68 9.43
C LYS A 84 2.54 -5.79 9.33
N VAL A 85 2.56 -6.57 8.25
CA VAL A 85 3.59 -7.60 8.03
C VAL A 85 4.94 -6.93 7.76
N MET A 86 4.99 -5.94 6.85
CA MET A 86 6.23 -5.23 6.53
C MET A 86 6.87 -4.57 7.75
N LYS A 87 6.07 -3.98 8.65
CA LYS A 87 6.56 -3.37 9.90
C LYS A 87 7.14 -4.36 10.90
N LYS A 88 6.74 -5.64 10.87
CA LYS A 88 7.27 -6.68 11.77
C LYS A 88 8.58 -7.29 11.26
N SER A 89 8.90 -7.07 10.00
CA SER A 89 10.09 -7.65 9.34
C SER A 89 11.31 -6.72 9.36
N ILE A 90 11.21 -5.55 10.03
CA ILE A 90 12.29 -4.58 10.24
C ILE A 90 12.80 -4.67 11.68
#